data_AF-A0A1V5A2G8-F1
#
_entry.id   AF-A0A1V5A2G8-F1
#
_cell.length_a   1.000
_cell.length_b   1.000
_cell.length_c   1.000
_cell.angle_alpha   90.00
_cell.angle_beta   90.00
_cell.angle_gamma   90.00
#
_symmetry.space_group_name_H-M   'P 1'
#
loop_
_entity.id
_entity.type
_entity.pdbx_description
1 polymer ?
#
loop_
_entity_poly.entity_id
_entity_poly.type
_entity_poly.pdbx_seq_one_letter_code
_entity_poly.pdbx_strand_id
1 'polypeptide(L)'
;MNRNIFLTSESLTTERLSWLVELLKFYSTRLYPESFHHHPRTPTPLFTFFLLGDACYSFIDRRHLQFWEILFRLPCFQCIFEPKDLHMRRISIEPFRVRYPDQIIPFDPGKGMIGRSIWDCLLDLKSTPTRPSSIGFLHMHSPYMYHSDSGVVDLFRTAVRRGISPEFYGYLDGVHTMHRDQKPLHHENIGESLLDVYSSAVKNGLSPMYLLCPESAGSRGYSTYTGENGKVVSASLIPHARIRSLDQIVSRFTRCHPILTHTAFSMGVVTHRKTPWIGPPPQERKPSLVILATHSPYGTEFTKGAITFAVACAHHEIPTRVVFIEEGVYALTGQDSPAGMLPGCDLQSIIETTSRMDNLEYFAYTPSSQERGIAGNALMKGVCPIHPNKLGQVILLPPPGVDVDQQRVLAF
;
A
#
# COMPACT_ATOMS: atom_id res chain seq x y z
N MET A 1 4.42 5.40 20.34
CA MET A 1 3.66 5.88 19.16
C MET A 1 3.63 4.75 18.13
N ASN A 2 2.48 4.10 17.96
CA ASN A 2 2.31 2.98 17.02
C ASN A 2 2.18 3.54 15.60
N ARG A 3 3.26 3.46 14.82
CA ARG A 3 3.27 3.87 13.41
C ARG A 3 3.18 2.69 12.45
N ASN A 4 3.18 1.46 12.95
CA ASN A 4 3.27 0.25 12.14
C ASN A 4 1.87 -0.21 11.78
N ILE A 5 1.52 -0.04 10.50
CA ILE A 5 0.22 -0.44 9.98
C ILE A 5 0.39 -1.40 8.82
N PHE A 6 -0.56 -2.32 8.71
CA PHE A 6 -0.90 -3.02 7.49
C PHE A 6 -2.36 -2.68 7.18
N LEU A 7 -2.64 -2.24 5.97
CA LEU A 7 -3.98 -1.97 5.46
C LEU A 7 -4.20 -2.87 4.25
N THR A 8 -5.33 -3.55 4.19
CA THR A 8 -5.74 -4.28 2.99
C THR A 8 -7.26 -4.21 2.81
N SER A 9 -7.69 -3.89 1.60
CA SER A 9 -9.06 -4.11 1.11
C SER A 9 -9.19 -5.39 0.29
N GLU A 10 -8.06 -5.95 -0.14
CA GLU A 10 -7.99 -7.13 -0.99
C GLU A 10 -8.13 -8.43 -0.19
N SER A 11 -8.57 -9.49 -0.87
CA SER A 11 -8.61 -10.82 -0.31
C SER A 11 -7.21 -11.28 0.16
N LEU A 12 -7.14 -11.81 1.37
CA LEU A 12 -5.93 -12.38 1.93
C LEU A 12 -5.83 -13.86 1.53
N THR A 13 -4.86 -14.20 0.69
CA THR A 13 -4.56 -15.58 0.31
C THR A 13 -3.88 -16.33 1.46
N THR A 14 -3.89 -17.67 1.39
CA THR A 14 -3.15 -18.53 2.33
C THR A 14 -1.66 -18.21 2.32
N GLU A 15 -1.08 -18.02 1.13
CA GLU A 15 0.32 -17.64 0.96
C GLU A 15 0.60 -16.27 1.60
N ARG A 16 -0.30 -15.29 1.40
CA ARG A 16 -0.21 -13.95 2.00
C ARG A 16 -0.18 -13.99 3.51
N LEU A 17 -1.13 -14.70 4.11
CA LEU A 17 -1.17 -14.90 5.57
C LEU A 17 0.06 -15.63 6.10
N SER A 18 0.59 -16.60 5.35
CA SER A 18 1.79 -17.34 5.72
C SER A 18 3.01 -16.42 5.87
N TRP A 19 3.32 -15.59 4.87
CA TRP A 19 4.47 -14.69 4.98
C TRP A 19 4.21 -13.51 5.93
N LEU A 20 2.95 -13.07 6.13
CA LEU A 20 2.59 -12.10 7.17
C LEU A 20 2.84 -12.63 8.59
N VAL A 21 2.57 -13.91 8.83
CA VAL A 21 2.89 -14.58 10.09
C VAL A 21 4.41 -14.58 10.32
N GLU A 22 5.20 -14.98 9.33
CA GLU A 22 6.66 -14.98 9.45
C GLU A 22 7.24 -13.57 9.64
N LEU A 23 6.66 -12.57 8.98
CA LEU A 23 7.00 -11.16 9.13
C LEU A 23 6.81 -10.69 10.60
N LEU A 24 5.66 -11.01 11.21
CA LEU A 24 5.37 -10.59 12.58
C LEU A 24 6.11 -11.42 13.64
N LYS A 25 6.42 -12.69 13.35
CA LYS A 25 7.37 -13.47 14.15
C LYS A 25 8.75 -12.83 14.13
N PHE A 26 9.24 -12.42 12.95
CA PHE A 26 10.52 -11.69 12.85
C PHE A 26 10.46 -10.38 13.63
N TYR A 27 9.40 -9.60 13.48
CA TYR A 27 9.21 -8.35 14.23
C TYR A 27 9.30 -8.58 15.75
N SER A 28 8.60 -9.57 16.28
CA SER A 28 8.57 -9.87 17.72
C SER A 28 9.86 -10.50 18.24
N THR A 29 10.52 -11.37 17.46
CA THR A 29 11.68 -12.15 17.96
C THR A 29 13.03 -11.51 17.65
N ARG A 30 13.12 -10.68 16.60
CA ARG A 30 14.39 -10.07 16.15
C ARG A 30 14.44 -8.58 16.43
N LEU A 31 13.37 -7.85 16.19
CA LEU A 31 13.36 -6.40 16.41
C LEU A 31 13.00 -6.04 17.85
N TYR A 32 12.08 -6.78 18.46
CA TYR A 32 11.62 -6.54 19.83
C TYR A 32 11.63 -7.82 20.69
N PRO A 33 12.77 -8.53 20.84
CA PRO A 33 12.81 -9.80 21.56
C PRO A 33 12.29 -9.72 23.01
N GLU A 34 12.39 -8.53 23.63
CA GLU A 34 11.86 -8.28 24.97
C GLU A 34 10.32 -8.41 25.05
N SER A 35 9.61 -8.45 23.91
CA SER A 35 8.14 -8.50 23.85
C SER A 35 7.53 -9.71 24.54
N PHE A 36 8.29 -10.80 24.70
CA PHE A 36 7.83 -12.03 25.35
C PHE A 36 8.08 -12.06 26.86
N HIS A 37 8.71 -11.03 27.42
CA HIS A 37 8.91 -10.93 28.87
C HIS A 37 7.61 -10.46 29.55
N HIS A 38 7.33 -10.94 30.75
CA HIS A 38 6.13 -10.52 31.51
C HIS A 38 6.14 -9.01 31.86
N HIS A 39 7.33 -8.41 31.97
CA HIS A 39 7.54 -6.99 32.24
C HIS A 39 8.65 -6.42 31.34
N PRO A 40 8.37 -6.16 30.06
CA PRO A 40 9.37 -5.61 29.16
C PRO A 40 9.76 -4.20 29.61
N ARG A 41 11.05 -3.86 29.54
CA ARG A 41 11.53 -2.52 29.93
C ARG A 41 11.01 -1.45 28.96
N THR A 42 10.84 -1.83 27.70
CA THR A 42 10.24 -1.01 26.66
C THR A 42 8.98 -1.69 26.10
N PRO A 43 7.81 -1.01 26.11
CA PRO A 43 6.61 -1.53 25.48
C PRO A 43 6.87 -1.86 24.01
N THR A 44 6.48 -3.05 23.58
CA THR A 44 6.59 -3.45 22.18
C THR A 44 5.62 -2.62 21.34
N PRO A 45 6.09 -1.89 20.30
CA PRO A 45 5.17 -1.12 19.47
C PRO A 45 4.22 -2.06 18.75
N LEU A 46 2.93 -1.76 18.80
CA LEU A 46 1.91 -2.59 18.15
C LEU A 46 2.00 -2.44 16.64
N PHE A 47 1.68 -3.54 15.98
CA PHE A 47 1.50 -3.66 14.55
C PHE A 47 0.00 -3.84 14.28
N THR A 48 -0.63 -2.80 13.77
CA THR A 48 -2.09 -2.75 13.61
C THR A 48 -2.50 -3.11 12.19
N PHE A 49 -3.32 -4.14 12.05
CA PHE A 49 -3.92 -4.55 10.79
C PHE A 49 -5.27 -3.87 10.64
N PHE A 50 -5.49 -3.23 9.50
CA PHE A 50 -6.74 -2.63 9.07
C PHE A 50 -7.29 -3.49 7.94
N LEU A 51 -8.36 -4.22 8.21
CA LEU A 51 -8.97 -5.14 7.26
C LEU A 51 -10.30 -4.57 6.78
N LEU A 52 -10.41 -4.42 5.46
CA LEU A 52 -11.57 -3.86 4.77
C LEU A 52 -12.03 -4.83 3.70
N GLY A 53 -13.26 -4.66 3.23
CA GLY A 53 -13.76 -5.34 2.05
C GLY A 53 -13.56 -6.85 2.08
N ASP A 54 -12.91 -7.37 1.04
CA ASP A 54 -12.76 -8.81 0.84
C ASP A 54 -11.69 -9.43 1.75
N ALA A 55 -10.84 -8.62 2.37
CA ALA A 55 -9.91 -9.09 3.40
C ALA A 55 -10.67 -9.75 4.57
N CYS A 56 -11.90 -9.33 4.84
CA CYS A 56 -12.74 -9.88 5.90
C CYS A 56 -13.09 -11.36 5.70
N TYR A 57 -13.13 -11.87 4.45
CA TYR A 57 -13.40 -13.29 4.17
C TYR A 57 -12.34 -14.22 4.77
N SER A 58 -11.15 -13.70 5.08
CA SER A 58 -10.10 -14.46 5.72
C SER A 58 -10.47 -14.99 7.11
N PHE A 59 -11.47 -14.42 7.80
CA PHE A 59 -11.91 -14.89 9.12
C PHE A 59 -12.80 -16.14 9.07
N ILE A 60 -13.43 -16.43 7.92
CA ILE A 60 -14.33 -17.58 7.77
C ILE A 60 -13.70 -18.75 7.02
N ASP A 61 -12.64 -18.50 6.25
CA ASP A 61 -11.92 -19.56 5.56
C ASP A 61 -11.18 -20.45 6.57
N ARG A 62 -11.53 -21.74 6.60
CA ARG A 62 -10.92 -22.72 7.50
C ARG A 62 -9.42 -22.87 7.28
N ARG A 63 -8.93 -22.66 6.04
CA ARG A 63 -7.50 -22.70 5.72
C ARG A 63 -6.74 -21.56 6.41
N HIS A 64 -7.42 -20.46 6.70
CA HIS A 64 -6.83 -19.25 7.27
C HIS A 64 -6.82 -19.23 8.81
N LEU A 65 -7.66 -20.07 9.45
CA LEU A 65 -7.85 -20.09 10.90
C LEU A 65 -6.53 -20.26 11.66
N GLN A 66 -5.66 -21.18 11.23
CA GLN A 66 -4.38 -21.42 11.89
C GLN A 66 -3.46 -20.20 11.88
N PHE A 67 -3.47 -19.40 10.80
CA PHE A 67 -2.64 -18.20 10.69
C PHE A 67 -3.18 -17.12 11.63
N TRP A 68 -4.50 -16.92 11.66
CA TRP A 68 -5.12 -16.01 12.61
C TRP A 68 -4.84 -16.39 14.06
N GLU A 69 -4.92 -17.68 14.41
CA GLU A 69 -4.55 -18.14 15.75
C GLU A 69 -3.09 -17.85 16.11
N ILE A 70 -2.17 -17.97 15.16
CA ILE A 70 -0.76 -17.59 15.40
C ILE A 70 -0.64 -16.07 15.57
N LEU A 71 -1.24 -15.28 14.69
CA LEU A 71 -1.19 -13.82 14.73
C LEU A 71 -1.75 -13.27 16.03
N PHE A 72 -2.94 -13.71 16.45
CA PHE A 72 -3.57 -13.25 17.69
C PHE A 72 -2.82 -13.65 18.97
N ARG A 73 -1.91 -14.63 18.90
CA ARG A 73 -1.03 -14.99 20.02
C ARG A 73 0.21 -14.09 20.11
N LEU A 74 0.51 -13.30 19.08
CA LEU A 74 1.67 -12.41 19.10
C LEU A 74 1.37 -11.15 19.93
N PRO A 75 2.23 -10.78 20.89
CA PRO A 75 1.99 -9.65 21.80
C PRO A 75 2.00 -8.28 21.09
N CYS A 76 2.60 -8.19 19.91
CA CYS A 76 2.64 -6.98 19.12
C CYS A 76 1.47 -6.84 18.14
N PHE A 77 0.59 -7.83 18.03
CA PHE A 77 -0.42 -7.87 16.97
C PHE A 77 -1.73 -7.25 17.44
N GLN A 78 -2.32 -6.43 16.57
CA GLN A 78 -3.66 -5.90 16.77
C GLN A 78 -4.40 -5.82 15.43
N CYS A 79 -5.71 -6.01 15.46
CA CYS A 79 -6.55 -5.96 14.27
C CYS A 79 -7.76 -5.04 14.49
N ILE A 80 -8.06 -4.27 13.44
CA ILE A 80 -9.22 -3.38 13.30
C ILE A 80 -9.88 -3.75 11.97
N PHE A 81 -11.19 -3.87 11.96
CA PHE A 81 -11.97 -4.18 10.76
C PHE A 81 -13.14 -3.22 10.62
N GLU A 82 -13.63 -3.03 9.39
CA GLU A 82 -14.82 -2.22 9.13
C GLU A 82 -16.09 -3.01 9.49
N PRO A 83 -16.88 -2.59 10.50
CA PRO A 83 -18.07 -3.32 10.92
C PRO A 83 -19.12 -3.46 9.80
N LYS A 84 -19.25 -2.46 8.92
CA LYS A 84 -20.17 -2.53 7.78
C LYS A 84 -19.80 -3.67 6.84
N ASP A 85 -18.51 -3.89 6.59
CA ASP A 85 -18.02 -4.95 5.70
C ASP A 85 -18.27 -6.34 6.28
N LEU A 86 -18.06 -6.53 7.59
CA LEU A 86 -18.41 -7.78 8.27
C LEU A 86 -19.91 -8.05 8.24
N HIS A 87 -20.71 -7.03 8.52
CA HIS A 87 -22.17 -7.15 8.54
C HIS A 87 -22.73 -7.53 7.16
N MET A 88 -22.30 -6.82 6.12
CA MET A 88 -22.69 -7.09 4.74
C MET A 88 -22.35 -8.51 4.30
N ARG A 89 -21.19 -9.03 4.73
CA ARG A 89 -20.71 -10.38 4.41
C ARG A 89 -21.20 -11.45 5.39
N ARG A 90 -21.98 -11.07 6.40
CA ARG A 90 -22.50 -11.95 7.47
C ARG A 90 -21.39 -12.72 8.22
N ILE A 91 -20.26 -12.07 8.44
CA ILE A 91 -19.10 -12.66 9.13
C ILE A 91 -19.15 -12.29 10.61
N SER A 92 -19.14 -13.30 11.48
CA SER A 92 -19.01 -13.10 12.93
C SER A 92 -17.56 -13.27 13.38
N ILE A 93 -17.03 -12.26 14.05
CA ILE A 93 -15.69 -12.25 14.65
C ILE A 93 -15.71 -12.48 16.16
N GLU A 94 -16.90 -12.64 16.76
CA GLU A 94 -17.07 -12.85 18.21
C GLU A 94 -16.24 -14.01 18.77
N PRO A 95 -16.08 -15.16 18.09
CA PRO A 95 -15.20 -16.23 18.58
C PRO A 95 -13.75 -15.78 18.79
N PHE A 96 -13.22 -14.94 17.90
CA PHE A 96 -11.88 -14.37 18.05
C PHE A 96 -11.86 -13.31 19.14
N ARG A 97 -12.88 -12.44 19.21
CA ARG A 97 -12.97 -11.37 20.21
C ARG A 97 -13.03 -11.89 21.64
N VAL A 98 -13.75 -12.98 21.89
CA VAL A 98 -13.82 -13.62 23.21
C VAL A 98 -12.48 -14.26 23.58
N ARG A 99 -11.79 -14.87 22.61
CA ARG A 99 -10.51 -15.57 22.85
C ARG A 99 -9.32 -14.61 22.97
N TYR A 100 -9.37 -13.49 22.27
CA TYR A 100 -8.27 -12.53 22.09
C TYR A 100 -8.78 -11.07 22.24
N PRO A 101 -9.31 -10.70 23.42
CA PRO A 101 -10.01 -9.42 23.62
C PRO A 101 -9.08 -8.20 23.49
N ASP A 102 -7.79 -8.34 23.74
CA ASP A 102 -6.83 -7.22 23.69
C ASP A 102 -6.29 -6.97 22.28
N GLN A 103 -6.39 -7.97 21.39
CA GLN A 103 -5.87 -7.92 20.03
C GLN A 103 -6.92 -7.43 19.02
N ILE A 104 -8.20 -7.42 19.38
CA ILE A 104 -9.29 -6.93 18.54
C ILE A 104 -9.83 -5.63 19.13
N ILE A 105 -9.69 -4.51 18.42
CA ILE A 105 -10.30 -3.26 18.87
C ILE A 105 -11.78 -3.26 18.50
N PRO A 106 -12.71 -3.23 19.47
CA PRO A 106 -14.12 -3.11 19.17
C PRO A 106 -14.44 -1.70 18.65
N PHE A 107 -15.20 -1.62 17.55
CA PHE A 107 -15.98 -0.44 17.25
C PHE A 107 -17.28 -0.51 18.07
N ASP A 108 -17.38 0.31 19.11
CA ASP A 108 -18.63 0.49 19.85
C ASP A 108 -19.25 1.84 19.47
N PRO A 109 -20.22 1.87 18.53
CA PRO A 109 -20.92 3.11 18.20
C PRO A 109 -21.79 3.65 19.36
N GLY A 110 -21.91 2.92 20.48
CA GLY A 110 -22.88 3.20 21.55
C GLY A 110 -22.34 3.81 22.85
N LYS A 111 -21.03 3.95 23.06
CA LYS A 111 -20.48 4.50 24.32
C LYS A 111 -19.52 5.67 24.09
N GLY A 112 -20.08 6.86 23.93
CA GLY A 112 -19.37 8.15 24.06
C GLY A 112 -18.61 8.65 22.82
N MET A 113 -18.47 7.85 21.76
CA MET A 113 -17.94 8.29 20.47
C MET A 113 -18.84 7.86 19.32
N ILE A 114 -20.02 8.48 19.23
CA ILE A 114 -20.83 8.46 18.01
C ILE A 114 -19.95 9.06 16.89
N GLY A 115 -19.52 8.24 15.92
CA GLY A 115 -18.93 8.72 14.66
C GLY A 115 -17.42 8.56 14.43
N ARG A 116 -16.70 7.73 15.21
CA ARG A 116 -15.32 7.34 14.85
C ARG A 116 -15.34 6.19 13.84
N SER A 117 -14.78 6.41 12.64
CA SER A 117 -14.62 5.38 11.60
C SER A 117 -13.28 4.65 11.71
N ILE A 118 -13.11 3.57 10.95
CA ILE A 118 -11.81 2.93 10.74
C ILE A 118 -10.74 3.90 10.22
N TRP A 119 -11.15 4.86 9.40
CA TRP A 119 -10.31 5.92 8.87
C TRP A 119 -9.88 6.92 9.94
N ASP A 120 -10.73 7.20 10.92
CA ASP A 120 -10.36 8.02 12.07
C ASP A 120 -9.21 7.37 12.87
N CYS A 121 -9.31 6.07 13.13
CA CYS A 121 -8.26 5.30 13.79
C CYS A 121 -6.95 5.27 12.97
N LEU A 122 -7.05 5.06 11.65
CA LEU A 122 -5.89 5.07 10.77
C LEU A 122 -5.17 6.42 10.79
N LEU A 123 -5.92 7.52 10.70
CA LEU A 123 -5.36 8.87 10.71
C LEU A 123 -4.78 9.24 12.09
N ASP A 124 -5.36 8.75 13.18
CA ASP A 124 -4.81 8.92 14.53
C ASP A 124 -3.43 8.24 14.67
N LEU A 125 -3.27 7.02 14.15
CA LEU A 125 -1.98 6.31 14.17
C LEU A 125 -0.92 6.96 13.27
N LYS A 126 -1.35 7.70 12.24
CA LYS A 126 -0.47 8.41 11.31
C LYS A 126 -0.23 9.86 11.68
N SER A 127 -0.87 10.36 12.73
CA SER A 127 -0.66 11.72 13.21
C SER A 127 0.74 11.85 13.81
N THR A 128 1.60 12.63 13.16
CA THR A 128 2.87 13.09 13.70
C THR A 128 2.66 14.36 14.56
N PRO A 129 3.61 14.75 15.43
CA PRO A 129 3.49 15.95 16.26
C PRO A 129 3.20 17.23 15.44
N THR A 130 3.71 17.27 14.21
CA THR A 130 3.33 18.21 13.15
C THR A 130 2.24 17.55 12.30
N ARG A 131 0.96 17.92 12.45
CA ARG A 131 -0.14 17.30 11.69
C ARG A 131 0.22 17.13 10.21
N PRO A 132 0.02 15.94 9.60
CA PRO A 132 0.32 15.76 8.19
C PRO A 132 -0.50 16.73 7.36
N SER A 133 0.15 17.45 6.45
CA SER A 133 -0.53 18.42 5.56
C SER A 133 -1.46 17.72 4.56
N SER A 134 -1.21 16.44 4.30
CA SER A 134 -1.93 15.67 3.30
C SER A 134 -1.95 14.16 3.58
N ILE A 135 -2.79 13.44 2.83
CA ILE A 135 -2.82 11.99 2.76
C ILE A 135 -3.02 11.56 1.30
N GLY A 136 -2.17 10.64 0.85
CA GLY A 136 -2.18 10.11 -0.50
C GLY A 136 -2.82 8.74 -0.61
N PHE A 137 -3.45 8.46 -1.75
CA PHE A 137 -3.90 7.12 -2.13
C PHE A 137 -3.53 6.83 -3.58
N LEU A 138 -2.68 5.82 -3.80
CA LEU A 138 -2.34 5.29 -5.12
C LEU A 138 -3.37 4.20 -5.47
N HIS A 139 -4.33 4.56 -6.31
CA HIS A 139 -5.40 3.67 -6.74
C HIS A 139 -4.98 2.93 -8.00
N MET A 140 -5.04 1.59 -7.96
CA MET A 140 -4.59 0.73 -9.07
C MET A 140 -5.72 -0.06 -9.73
N HIS A 141 -6.80 -0.33 -9.00
CA HIS A 141 -7.96 -1.09 -9.49
C HIS A 141 -8.98 -0.22 -10.22
N SER A 142 -9.73 -0.84 -11.13
CA SER A 142 -10.93 -0.20 -11.71
C SER A 142 -11.98 0.01 -10.61
N PRO A 143 -12.72 1.14 -10.59
CA PRO A 143 -13.81 1.32 -9.66
C PRO A 143 -14.90 0.25 -9.90
N TYR A 144 -15.63 -0.09 -8.84
CA TYR A 144 -16.81 -0.97 -8.85
C TYR A 144 -16.51 -2.46 -9.02
N MET A 145 -15.26 -2.84 -9.29
CA MET A 145 -14.86 -4.25 -9.27
C MET A 145 -14.86 -4.79 -7.84
N TYR A 146 -14.59 -3.91 -6.86
CA TYR A 146 -14.60 -4.25 -5.45
C TYR A 146 -15.42 -3.21 -4.68
N HIS A 147 -16.25 -3.68 -3.73
CA HIS A 147 -17.03 -2.75 -2.89
C HIS A 147 -16.14 -1.81 -2.06
N SER A 148 -14.89 -2.23 -1.81
CA SER A 148 -13.88 -1.49 -1.07
C SER A 148 -13.39 -0.21 -1.76
N ASP A 149 -13.69 0.00 -3.03
CA ASP A 149 -13.29 1.22 -3.75
C ASP A 149 -13.93 2.48 -3.14
N SER A 150 -15.12 2.34 -2.53
CA SER A 150 -15.77 3.40 -1.73
C SER A 150 -14.95 3.81 -0.50
N GLY A 151 -14.07 2.93 0.00
CA GLY A 151 -13.22 3.19 1.15
C GLY A 151 -12.28 4.37 0.95
N VAL A 152 -11.81 4.61 -0.27
CA VAL A 152 -10.95 5.76 -0.59
C VAL A 152 -11.71 7.08 -0.44
N VAL A 153 -12.97 7.10 -0.84
CA VAL A 153 -13.83 8.27 -0.68
C VAL A 153 -14.06 8.55 0.81
N ASP A 154 -14.38 7.53 1.59
CA ASP A 154 -14.60 7.66 3.04
C ASP A 154 -13.33 8.08 3.80
N LEU A 155 -12.16 7.59 3.38
CA LEU A 155 -10.87 8.06 3.85
C LEU A 155 -10.70 9.55 3.60
N PHE A 156 -10.92 10.01 2.36
CA PHE A 156 -10.74 11.42 2.03
C PHE A 156 -11.79 12.34 2.66
N ARG A 157 -13.06 11.91 2.76
CA ARG A 157 -14.08 12.63 3.54
C ARG A 157 -13.62 12.80 4.99
N THR A 158 -13.03 11.77 5.58
CA THR A 158 -12.50 11.81 6.96
C THR A 158 -11.25 12.70 7.06
N ALA A 159 -10.35 12.64 6.08
CA ALA A 159 -9.17 13.51 6.02
C ALA A 159 -9.57 14.99 5.95
N VAL A 160 -10.53 15.34 5.09
CA VAL A 160 -11.04 16.72 4.94
C VAL A 160 -11.69 17.21 6.24
N ARG A 161 -12.49 16.39 6.92
CA ARG A 161 -13.04 16.73 8.26
C ARG A 161 -11.96 17.01 9.30
N ARG A 162 -10.78 16.40 9.16
CA ARG A 162 -9.62 16.56 10.04
C ARG A 162 -8.63 17.64 9.58
N GLY A 163 -8.93 18.36 8.49
CA GLY A 163 -8.07 19.40 7.96
C GLY A 163 -6.81 18.87 7.25
N ILE A 164 -6.89 17.68 6.67
CA ILE A 164 -5.80 17.02 5.92
C ILE A 164 -6.15 17.03 4.44
N SER A 165 -5.23 17.51 3.59
CA SER A 165 -5.47 17.60 2.13
C SER A 165 -5.44 16.21 1.47
N PRO A 166 -6.49 15.81 0.72
CA PRO A 166 -6.50 14.51 0.04
C PRO A 166 -5.71 14.55 -1.28
N GLU A 167 -4.91 13.53 -1.53
CA GLU A 167 -4.14 13.35 -2.77
C GLU A 167 -4.49 11.99 -3.41
N PHE A 168 -5.07 12.01 -4.61
CA PHE A 168 -5.39 10.80 -5.37
C PHE A 168 -4.39 10.62 -6.51
N TYR A 169 -3.85 9.42 -6.65
CA TYR A 169 -2.99 9.02 -7.76
C TYR A 169 -3.62 7.84 -8.49
N GLY A 170 -4.15 8.08 -9.69
CA GLY A 170 -4.67 7.02 -10.55
C GLY A 170 -3.53 6.41 -11.37
N TYR A 171 -3.33 5.11 -11.19
CA TYR A 171 -2.34 4.31 -11.88
C TYR A 171 -3.01 3.00 -12.35
N LEU A 172 -2.54 2.39 -13.44
CA LEU A 172 -3.20 1.22 -14.04
C LEU A 172 -4.72 1.47 -14.23
N ASP A 173 -5.58 0.56 -13.79
CA ASP A 173 -7.04 0.68 -13.90
C ASP A 173 -7.64 1.76 -12.99
N GLY A 174 -6.89 2.26 -11.99
CA GLY A 174 -7.34 3.33 -11.10
C GLY A 174 -7.60 4.67 -11.78
N VAL A 175 -7.19 4.83 -13.04
CA VAL A 175 -7.58 6.01 -13.84
C VAL A 175 -9.08 6.04 -14.14
N HIS A 176 -9.75 4.89 -14.19
CA HIS A 176 -11.18 4.79 -14.45
C HIS A 176 -12.03 5.45 -13.36
N THR A 177 -11.51 5.51 -12.14
CA THR A 177 -12.14 6.18 -10.98
C THR A 177 -12.40 7.66 -11.24
N MET A 178 -11.65 8.28 -12.15
CA MET A 178 -11.79 9.70 -12.51
C MET A 178 -12.67 9.92 -13.75
N HIS A 179 -13.34 8.91 -14.28
CA HIS A 179 -14.28 9.08 -15.38
C HIS A 179 -15.54 9.84 -14.93
N ARG A 180 -15.96 10.85 -15.69
CA ARG A 180 -17.11 11.70 -15.31
C ARG A 180 -18.47 11.05 -15.54
N ASP A 181 -18.58 10.17 -16.53
CA ASP A 181 -19.87 9.61 -16.99
C ASP A 181 -20.16 8.23 -16.36
N GLN A 182 -19.61 7.99 -15.16
CA GLN A 182 -19.90 6.79 -14.37
C GLN A 182 -21.41 6.73 -14.04
N LYS A 183 -22.03 5.57 -14.23
CA LYS A 183 -23.45 5.32 -13.93
C LYS A 183 -23.63 3.98 -13.19
N PRO A 184 -23.07 3.83 -11.98
CA PRO A 184 -23.25 2.60 -11.22
C PRO A 184 -24.72 2.42 -10.80
N LEU A 185 -25.23 1.20 -10.90
CA LEU A 185 -26.62 0.87 -10.48
C LEU A 185 -26.73 0.53 -8.98
N HIS A 186 -25.66 0.01 -8.40
CA HIS A 186 -25.66 -0.62 -7.07
C HIS A 186 -24.62 -0.01 -6.12
N HIS A 187 -23.93 1.05 -6.54
CA HIS A 187 -22.84 1.67 -5.80
C HIS A 187 -22.98 3.19 -5.83
N GLU A 188 -22.36 3.87 -4.86
CA GLU A 188 -22.19 5.33 -4.95
C GLU A 188 -21.40 5.68 -6.21
N ASN A 189 -21.71 6.80 -6.86
CA ASN A 189 -20.89 7.30 -7.96
C ASN A 189 -19.57 7.84 -7.39
N ILE A 190 -18.48 7.10 -7.61
CA ILE A 190 -17.17 7.41 -7.04
C ILE A 190 -16.61 8.70 -7.66
N GLY A 191 -16.78 8.91 -8.97
CA GLY A 191 -16.36 10.14 -9.64
C GLY A 191 -17.04 11.39 -9.09
N GLU A 192 -18.36 11.35 -8.93
CA GLU A 192 -19.12 12.45 -8.29
C GLU A 192 -18.71 12.64 -6.83
N SER A 193 -18.56 11.55 -6.08
CA SER A 193 -18.16 11.61 -4.67
C SER A 193 -16.76 12.21 -4.48
N LEU A 194 -15.82 11.92 -5.37
CA LEU A 194 -14.49 12.53 -5.36
C LEU A 194 -14.52 14.02 -5.73
N LEU A 195 -15.45 14.44 -6.59
CA LEU A 195 -15.67 15.85 -6.89
C LEU A 195 -16.24 16.61 -5.68
N ASP A 196 -17.16 15.99 -4.94
CA ASP A 196 -17.70 16.54 -3.68
C ASP A 196 -16.60 16.67 -2.63
N VAL A 197 -15.75 15.64 -2.49
CA VAL A 197 -14.56 15.68 -1.61
C VAL A 197 -13.63 16.83 -2.00
N TYR A 198 -13.35 17.00 -3.29
CA TYR A 198 -12.48 18.07 -3.78
C TYR A 198 -13.05 19.44 -3.43
N SER A 199 -14.34 19.66 -3.72
CA SER A 199 -15.04 20.91 -3.45
C SER A 199 -15.08 21.23 -1.95
N SER A 200 -15.35 20.22 -1.12
CA SER A 200 -15.32 20.32 0.34
C SER A 200 -13.93 20.66 0.87
N ALA A 201 -12.89 20.02 0.34
CA ALA A 201 -11.50 20.30 0.71
C ALA A 201 -11.11 21.76 0.41
N VAL A 202 -11.41 22.25 -0.80
CA VAL A 202 -11.14 23.65 -1.19
C VAL A 202 -11.92 24.63 -0.30
N LYS A 203 -13.20 24.36 -0.02
CA LYS A 203 -14.03 25.20 0.87
C LYS A 203 -13.43 25.30 2.28
N ASN A 204 -12.76 24.25 2.74
CA ASN A 204 -12.08 24.22 4.03
C ASN A 204 -10.64 24.76 3.99
N GLY A 205 -10.22 25.40 2.89
CA GLY A 205 -8.88 25.96 2.73
C GLY A 205 -7.77 24.93 2.52
N LEU A 206 -8.14 23.69 2.15
CA LEU A 206 -7.19 22.61 1.86
C LEU A 206 -6.79 22.61 0.39
N SER A 207 -5.73 21.88 0.05
CA SER A 207 -5.19 21.79 -1.30
C SER A 207 -5.28 20.36 -1.84
N PRO A 208 -6.48 19.89 -2.24
CA PRO A 208 -6.66 18.56 -2.81
C PRO A 208 -5.93 18.42 -4.16
N MET A 209 -5.47 17.21 -4.49
CA MET A 209 -4.73 16.95 -5.72
C MET A 209 -5.11 15.60 -6.34
N TYR A 210 -5.58 15.59 -7.59
CA TYR A 210 -5.91 14.37 -8.34
C TYR A 210 -5.04 14.24 -9.60
N LEU A 211 -4.11 13.28 -9.59
CA LEU A 211 -3.17 13.03 -10.69
C LEU A 211 -3.42 11.65 -11.31
N LEU A 212 -3.29 11.56 -12.64
CA LEU A 212 -3.41 10.32 -13.40
C LEU A 212 -2.13 10.08 -14.21
N CYS A 213 -1.63 8.85 -14.19
CA CYS A 213 -0.49 8.45 -15.01
C CYS A 213 -0.84 8.48 -16.51
N PRO A 214 -0.01 9.04 -17.40
CA PRO A 214 -0.35 9.23 -18.80
C PRO A 214 -0.39 7.93 -19.58
N GLU A 215 0.52 7.00 -19.28
CA GLU A 215 0.55 5.69 -19.94
C GLU A 215 -0.72 4.89 -19.59
N SER A 216 -1.08 4.83 -18.31
CA SER A 216 -2.29 4.14 -17.85
C SER A 216 -3.56 4.81 -18.39
N ALA A 217 -3.60 6.15 -18.41
CA ALA A 217 -4.71 6.91 -18.96
C ALA A 217 -4.86 6.68 -20.47
N GLY A 218 -3.77 6.78 -21.21
CA GLY A 218 -3.74 6.63 -22.67
C GLY A 218 -4.15 5.24 -23.13
N SER A 219 -3.67 4.17 -22.46
CA SER A 219 -4.04 2.79 -22.80
C SER A 219 -5.52 2.49 -22.56
N ARG A 220 -6.19 3.29 -21.71
CA ARG A 220 -7.62 3.18 -21.37
C ARG A 220 -8.49 4.20 -22.09
N GLY A 221 -7.93 4.93 -23.06
CA GLY A 221 -8.67 5.89 -23.89
C GLY A 221 -8.88 7.27 -23.25
N TYR A 222 -8.24 7.55 -22.11
CA TYR A 222 -8.25 8.90 -21.54
C TYR A 222 -7.13 9.73 -22.14
N SER A 223 -7.50 10.86 -22.73
CA SER A 223 -6.56 11.83 -23.28
C SER A 223 -6.92 13.24 -22.83
N THR A 224 -5.93 14.12 -22.97
CA THR A 224 -6.13 15.57 -22.87
C THR A 224 -5.77 16.21 -24.19
N TYR A 225 -6.56 17.19 -24.61
CA TYR A 225 -6.26 18.04 -25.77
C TYR A 225 -6.20 19.50 -25.34
N THR A 226 -5.39 20.28 -26.04
CA THR A 226 -5.36 21.73 -25.87
C THR A 226 -6.58 22.30 -26.61
N GLY A 227 -7.54 22.85 -25.86
CA GLY A 227 -8.70 23.52 -26.43
C GLY A 227 -8.32 24.86 -27.08
N GLU A 228 -9.29 25.48 -27.75
CA GLU A 228 -9.12 26.73 -28.54
C GLU A 228 -8.51 27.89 -27.72
N ASN A 229 -8.67 27.89 -26.39
CA ASN A 229 -8.15 28.90 -25.48
C ASN A 229 -6.79 28.52 -24.84
N GLY A 230 -6.09 27.51 -25.37
CA GLY A 230 -4.83 27.01 -24.80
C GLY A 230 -4.99 26.19 -23.51
N LYS A 231 -6.22 25.99 -23.02
CA LYS A 231 -6.50 25.20 -21.82
C LYS A 231 -6.51 23.71 -22.14
N VAL A 232 -5.82 22.92 -21.33
CA VAL A 232 -5.83 21.45 -21.40
C VAL A 232 -7.19 20.95 -20.91
N VAL A 233 -7.96 20.34 -21.80
CA VAL A 233 -9.29 19.76 -21.53
C VAL A 233 -9.21 18.25 -21.70
N SER A 234 -9.83 17.51 -20.78
CA SER A 234 -10.17 16.11 -21.01
C SER A 234 -11.67 16.01 -21.24
N ALA A 235 -12.07 15.35 -22.32
CA ALA A 235 -13.48 15.16 -22.62
C ALA A 235 -14.18 14.20 -21.65
N SER A 236 -13.44 13.38 -20.89
CA SER A 236 -14.03 12.22 -20.20
C SER A 236 -13.69 12.14 -18.70
N LEU A 237 -12.86 13.05 -18.19
CA LEU A 237 -12.49 13.06 -16.77
C LEU A 237 -13.36 14.01 -15.96
N ILE A 238 -13.53 13.72 -14.67
CA ILE A 238 -14.13 14.66 -13.73
C ILE A 238 -13.31 15.96 -13.68
N PRO A 239 -13.93 17.10 -13.35
CA PRO A 239 -13.19 18.34 -13.12
C PRO A 239 -12.04 18.13 -12.12
N HIS A 240 -10.92 18.83 -12.34
CA HIS A 240 -9.71 18.81 -11.51
C HIS A 240 -8.82 17.58 -11.59
N ALA A 241 -9.26 16.45 -12.17
CA ALA A 241 -8.38 15.34 -12.50
C ALA A 241 -7.37 15.76 -13.59
N ARG A 242 -6.08 15.48 -13.38
CA ARG A 242 -5.00 15.90 -14.28
C ARG A 242 -4.16 14.72 -14.72
N ILE A 243 -4.13 14.45 -16.03
CA ILE A 243 -3.12 13.55 -16.62
C ILE A 243 -1.76 14.26 -16.58
N ARG A 244 -0.78 13.66 -15.90
CA ARG A 244 0.55 14.24 -15.64
C ARG A 244 1.60 13.14 -15.62
N SER A 245 2.84 13.47 -15.99
CA SER A 245 3.94 12.49 -16.02
C SER A 245 4.05 11.72 -14.71
N LEU A 246 4.49 10.45 -14.80
CA LEU A 246 4.70 9.60 -13.64
C LEU A 246 5.63 10.26 -12.61
N ASP A 247 6.60 11.06 -13.08
CA ASP A 247 7.49 11.88 -12.24
C ASP A 247 6.73 12.79 -11.27
N GLN A 248 5.58 13.36 -11.68
CA GLN A 248 4.81 14.21 -10.78
C GLN A 248 4.17 13.42 -9.65
N ILE A 249 3.68 12.21 -9.94
CA ILE A 249 3.15 11.30 -8.92
C ILE A 249 4.30 10.87 -7.99
N VAL A 250 5.41 10.39 -8.54
CA VAL A 250 6.59 9.94 -7.78
C VAL A 250 7.19 11.07 -6.94
N SER A 251 7.19 12.31 -7.42
CA SER A 251 7.67 13.46 -6.64
C SER A 251 6.93 13.62 -5.31
N ARG A 252 5.67 13.18 -5.22
CA ARG A 252 4.89 13.19 -3.98
C ARG A 252 5.35 12.13 -2.99
N PHE A 253 5.90 11.02 -3.48
CA PHE A 253 6.49 9.97 -2.63
C PHE A 253 7.78 10.40 -1.95
N THR A 254 8.41 11.50 -2.37
CA THR A 254 9.56 12.08 -1.64
C THR A 254 9.15 12.79 -0.34
N ARG A 255 7.88 13.18 -0.20
CA ARG A 255 7.33 13.87 0.98
C ARG A 255 7.05 12.88 2.11
N CYS A 256 7.01 13.31 3.37
CA CYS A 256 6.76 12.41 4.51
C CYS A 256 5.29 12.26 4.92
N HIS A 257 4.33 12.55 4.02
CA HIS A 257 2.92 12.30 4.31
C HIS A 257 2.53 10.82 4.08
N PRO A 258 1.49 10.28 4.74
CA PRO A 258 1.05 8.91 4.48
C PRO A 258 0.58 8.75 3.03
N ILE A 259 1.06 7.72 2.33
CA ILE A 259 0.53 7.31 1.02
C ILE A 259 0.18 5.84 1.13
N LEU A 260 -1.07 5.51 0.78
CA LEU A 260 -1.65 4.18 0.88
C LEU A 260 -2.00 3.64 -0.51
N THR A 261 -2.25 2.34 -0.59
CA THR A 261 -2.82 1.61 -1.72
C THR A 261 -3.89 0.66 -1.18
N HIS A 262 -4.49 -0.14 -2.06
CA HIS A 262 -5.43 -1.20 -1.69
C HIS A 262 -4.83 -2.23 -0.71
N THR A 263 -3.53 -2.50 -0.84
CA THR A 263 -2.75 -3.26 0.14
C THR A 263 -1.44 -2.53 0.42
N ALA A 264 -1.29 -1.98 1.63
CA ALA A 264 -0.15 -1.14 2.01
C ALA A 264 0.34 -1.43 3.43
N PHE A 265 1.66 -1.28 3.63
CA PHE A 265 2.24 -1.12 4.94
C PHE A 265 2.85 0.26 5.08
N SER A 266 2.89 0.72 6.32
CA SER A 266 3.72 1.87 6.65
C SER A 266 4.33 1.64 8.01
N MET A 267 5.65 1.73 8.04
CA MET A 267 6.50 1.41 9.20
C MET A 267 7.18 2.68 9.69
N GLY A 268 7.11 2.92 11.01
CA GLY A 268 7.96 3.91 11.64
C GLY A 268 9.35 3.32 11.87
N VAL A 269 10.40 3.97 11.35
CA VAL A 269 11.76 3.51 11.60
C VAL A 269 12.22 4.07 12.93
N VAL A 270 12.40 3.19 13.92
CA VAL A 270 13.00 3.57 15.21
C VAL A 270 14.51 3.64 15.00
N THR A 271 15.02 4.84 14.70
CA THR A 271 16.47 5.06 14.75
C THR A 271 16.87 5.10 16.22
N HIS A 272 17.62 4.09 16.69
CA HIS A 272 18.28 4.14 17.99
C HIS A 272 19.42 5.17 17.95
N ARG A 273 19.08 6.45 17.87
CA ARG A 273 20.08 7.51 18.03
C ARG A 273 20.52 7.50 19.48
N LYS A 274 21.76 7.07 19.72
CA LYS A 274 22.41 7.09 21.04
C LYS A 274 22.67 8.51 21.55
N THR A 275 22.51 9.53 20.71
CA THR A 275 22.76 10.93 21.04
C THR A 275 21.56 11.81 20.66
N PRO A 276 21.07 12.65 21.58
CA PRO A 276 20.09 13.69 21.24
C PRO A 276 20.68 14.61 20.18
N TRP A 277 19.92 14.87 19.11
CA TRP A 277 20.35 15.78 18.05
C TRP A 277 20.33 17.22 18.55
N ILE A 278 21.50 17.82 18.72
CA ILE A 278 21.68 19.24 19.05
C ILE A 278 22.05 19.93 17.74
N GLY A 279 21.04 20.32 16.98
CA GLY A 279 21.21 21.00 15.69
C GLY A 279 19.89 21.53 15.17
N PRO A 280 19.89 22.32 14.07
CA PRO A 280 18.66 22.73 13.41
C PRO A 280 17.80 21.50 13.08
N PRO A 281 16.46 21.66 12.99
CA PRO A 281 15.57 20.54 12.70
C PRO A 281 16.07 19.81 11.44
N PRO A 282 16.27 18.48 11.50
CA PRO A 282 16.78 17.74 10.36
C PRO A 282 15.87 17.98 9.17
N GLN A 283 16.47 18.17 8.00
CA GLN A 283 15.76 18.23 6.72
C GLN A 283 14.87 16.99 6.60
N GLU A 284 13.63 17.15 6.11
CA GLU A 284 12.67 16.06 5.94
C GLU A 284 13.32 14.93 5.14
N ARG A 285 13.43 13.74 5.75
CA ARG A 285 14.10 12.61 5.14
C ARG A 285 13.17 11.91 4.18
N LYS A 286 13.61 11.72 2.94
CA LYS A 286 12.86 10.97 1.92
C LYS A 286 12.52 9.57 2.48
N PRO A 287 11.24 9.16 2.50
CA PRO A 287 10.88 7.80 2.91
C PRO A 287 11.47 6.76 1.96
N SER A 288 11.83 5.58 2.48
CA SER A 288 12.15 4.43 1.62
C SER A 288 10.87 3.74 1.14
N LEU A 289 10.98 3.00 0.03
CA LEU A 289 9.88 2.28 -0.60
C LEU A 289 10.22 0.81 -0.78
N VAL A 290 9.27 -0.06 -0.46
CA VAL A 290 9.27 -1.47 -0.84
C VAL A 290 8.04 -1.72 -1.70
N ILE A 291 8.21 -2.35 -2.85
CA ILE A 291 7.12 -2.74 -3.73
C ILE A 291 7.05 -4.27 -3.72
N LEU A 292 5.91 -4.82 -3.33
CA LEU A 292 5.63 -6.24 -3.46
C LEU A 292 4.93 -6.45 -4.79
N ALA A 293 5.60 -7.07 -5.76
CA ALA A 293 4.96 -7.50 -7.00
C ALA A 293 4.30 -8.84 -6.72
N THR A 294 2.97 -8.86 -6.59
CA THR A 294 2.19 -10.03 -6.13
C THR A 294 1.46 -10.76 -7.25
N HIS A 295 1.24 -10.12 -8.40
CA HIS A 295 0.49 -10.66 -9.52
C HIS A 295 1.37 -11.37 -10.56
N SER A 296 0.78 -12.31 -11.29
CA SER A 296 1.46 -12.94 -12.43
C SER A 296 1.85 -11.91 -13.51
N PRO A 297 2.99 -12.09 -14.20
CA PRO A 297 3.37 -11.24 -15.32
C PRO A 297 2.48 -11.51 -16.54
N TYR A 298 2.36 -10.54 -17.45
CA TYR A 298 1.70 -10.64 -18.76
C TYR A 298 0.18 -10.87 -18.76
N GLY A 299 -0.41 -11.42 -17.69
CA GLY A 299 -1.87 -11.56 -17.56
C GLY A 299 -2.55 -10.22 -17.30
N THR A 300 -1.88 -9.34 -16.55
CA THR A 300 -2.33 -7.98 -16.25
C THR A 300 -1.14 -7.01 -16.26
N GLU A 301 -1.42 -5.71 -16.17
CA GLU A 301 -0.38 -4.69 -16.13
C GLU A 301 0.26 -4.52 -14.74
N PHE A 302 -0.18 -5.23 -13.70
CA PHE A 302 0.24 -4.99 -12.31
C PHE A 302 1.74 -5.17 -12.09
N THR A 303 2.31 -6.30 -12.51
CA THR A 303 3.74 -6.56 -12.30
C THR A 303 4.63 -5.68 -13.17
N LYS A 304 4.19 -5.39 -14.41
CA LYS A 304 4.86 -4.38 -15.24
C LYS A 304 4.82 -3.00 -14.58
N GLY A 305 3.65 -2.59 -14.11
CA GLY A 305 3.44 -1.33 -13.42
C GLY A 305 4.25 -1.20 -12.14
N ALA A 306 4.38 -2.29 -11.37
CA ALA A 306 5.22 -2.36 -10.18
C ALA A 306 6.69 -2.03 -10.50
N ILE A 307 7.22 -2.65 -11.56
CA ILE A 307 8.60 -2.43 -12.01
C ILE A 307 8.77 -1.00 -12.55
N THR A 308 7.87 -0.54 -13.42
CA THR A 308 7.92 0.82 -13.98
C THR A 308 7.84 1.88 -12.89
N PHE A 309 6.95 1.70 -11.92
CA PHE A 309 6.82 2.61 -10.78
C PHE A 309 8.08 2.59 -9.90
N ALA A 310 8.66 1.41 -9.66
CA ALA A 310 9.90 1.28 -8.89
C ALA A 310 11.08 2.00 -9.55
N VAL A 311 11.24 1.84 -10.87
CA VAL A 311 12.27 2.49 -11.68
C VAL A 311 12.10 4.01 -11.61
N ALA A 312 10.87 4.51 -11.75
CA ALA A 312 10.59 5.93 -11.61
C ALA A 312 10.93 6.44 -10.19
N CYS A 313 10.57 5.70 -9.13
CA CYS A 313 10.97 6.04 -7.76
C CYS A 313 12.49 6.10 -7.56
N ALA A 314 13.23 5.11 -8.08
CA ALA A 314 14.69 5.08 -7.99
C ALA A 314 15.33 6.26 -8.71
N HIS A 315 14.82 6.66 -9.89
CA HIS A 315 15.25 7.86 -10.60
C HIS A 315 15.04 9.16 -9.82
N HIS A 316 14.02 9.22 -8.94
CA HIS A 316 13.79 10.36 -8.02
C HIS A 316 14.57 10.22 -6.70
N GLU A 317 15.60 9.37 -6.68
CA GLU A 317 16.46 9.08 -5.54
C GLU A 317 15.67 8.59 -4.31
N ILE A 318 14.56 7.88 -4.54
CA ILE A 318 13.84 7.17 -3.48
C ILE A 318 14.46 5.78 -3.37
N PRO A 319 15.07 5.42 -2.22
CA PRO A 319 15.59 4.07 -2.00
C PRO A 319 14.45 3.06 -2.12
N THR A 320 14.48 2.26 -3.19
CA THR A 320 13.37 1.41 -3.63
C THR A 320 13.81 -0.04 -3.71
N ARG A 321 13.00 -0.94 -3.16
CA ARG A 321 13.24 -2.39 -3.23
C ARG A 321 12.02 -3.09 -3.78
N VAL A 322 12.18 -3.91 -4.80
CA VAL A 322 11.10 -4.71 -5.38
C VAL A 322 11.24 -6.15 -4.93
N VAL A 323 10.18 -6.71 -4.37
CA VAL A 323 10.10 -8.11 -3.98
C VAL A 323 9.08 -8.82 -4.85
N PHE A 324 9.54 -9.74 -5.68
CA PHE A 324 8.68 -10.68 -6.39
C PHE A 324 8.26 -11.76 -5.40
N ILE A 325 6.95 -11.83 -5.12
CA ILE A 325 6.33 -12.71 -4.12
C ILE A 325 4.96 -13.14 -4.64
N GLU A 326 4.37 -14.19 -4.06
CA GLU A 326 3.10 -14.74 -4.55
C GLU A 326 3.20 -15.10 -6.04
N GLU A 327 2.29 -14.66 -6.91
CA GLU A 327 2.39 -14.95 -8.34
C GLU A 327 3.44 -14.09 -9.05
N GLY A 328 3.94 -13.04 -8.42
CA GLY A 328 4.99 -12.17 -8.99
C GLY A 328 6.29 -12.90 -9.31
N VAL A 329 6.58 -14.03 -8.64
CA VAL A 329 7.78 -14.82 -8.94
C VAL A 329 7.78 -15.38 -10.36
N TYR A 330 6.62 -15.51 -11.02
CA TYR A 330 6.57 -15.94 -12.42
C TYR A 330 7.25 -14.94 -13.37
N ALA A 331 7.37 -13.66 -12.99
CA ALA A 331 8.12 -12.66 -13.76
C ALA A 331 9.61 -13.00 -13.91
N LEU A 332 10.12 -13.88 -13.04
CA LEU A 332 11.51 -14.30 -12.98
C LEU A 332 11.76 -15.65 -13.65
N THR A 333 10.78 -16.18 -14.40
CA THR A 333 10.85 -17.52 -15.00
C THR A 333 10.77 -17.49 -16.52
N GLY A 334 11.34 -18.51 -17.17
CA GLY A 334 11.50 -18.58 -18.63
C GLY A 334 12.88 -18.10 -19.07
N GLN A 335 13.36 -18.54 -20.24
CA GLN A 335 14.72 -18.23 -20.73
C GLN A 335 14.75 -17.35 -21.97
N ASP A 336 13.64 -17.26 -22.72
CA ASP A 336 13.59 -16.53 -23.99
C ASP A 336 12.43 -15.54 -24.00
N SER A 337 12.69 -14.34 -24.50
CA SER A 337 11.66 -13.37 -24.88
C SER A 337 10.79 -14.00 -25.97
N PRO A 338 9.47 -14.23 -25.76
CA PRO A 338 8.61 -14.78 -26.80
C PRO A 338 8.74 -14.02 -28.13
N ALA A 339 8.87 -14.77 -29.22
CA ALA A 339 8.98 -14.21 -30.58
C ALA A 339 7.79 -13.29 -30.88
N GLY A 340 8.06 -12.07 -31.33
CA GLY A 340 7.03 -11.07 -31.63
C GLY A 340 6.59 -10.19 -30.45
N MET A 341 7.22 -10.32 -29.28
CA MET A 341 6.96 -9.42 -28.16
C MET A 341 7.40 -7.98 -28.46
N LEU A 342 6.52 -7.02 -28.17
CA LEU A 342 6.80 -5.60 -28.35
C LEU A 342 7.98 -5.15 -27.46
N PRO A 343 8.85 -4.24 -27.94
CA PRO A 343 9.89 -3.63 -27.11
C PRO A 343 9.30 -3.02 -25.82
N GLY A 344 9.92 -3.28 -24.67
CA GLY A 344 9.44 -2.80 -23.37
C GLY A 344 8.27 -3.60 -22.76
N CYS A 345 7.88 -4.71 -23.38
CA CYS A 345 7.01 -5.70 -22.75
C CYS A 345 7.79 -6.86 -22.11
N ASP A 346 9.04 -7.08 -22.51
CA ASP A 346 9.90 -8.09 -21.89
C ASP A 346 10.33 -7.65 -20.48
N LEU A 347 9.68 -8.21 -19.46
CA LEU A 347 9.96 -7.86 -18.08
C LEU A 347 11.34 -8.32 -17.62
N GLN A 348 11.85 -9.44 -18.14
CA GLN A 348 13.16 -9.94 -17.73
C GLN A 348 14.28 -9.01 -18.21
N SER A 349 14.20 -8.59 -19.48
CA SER A 349 15.12 -7.60 -20.05
C SER A 349 15.08 -6.27 -19.30
N ILE A 350 13.88 -5.80 -18.91
CA ILE A 350 13.74 -4.60 -18.09
C ILE A 350 14.44 -4.79 -16.74
N ILE A 351 14.12 -5.86 -16.00
CA ILE A 351 14.69 -6.15 -14.69
C ILE A 351 16.22 -6.25 -14.75
N GLU A 352 16.77 -6.94 -15.75
CA GLU A 352 18.22 -7.05 -15.92
C GLU A 352 18.88 -5.70 -16.18
N THR A 353 18.27 -4.88 -17.05
CA THR A 353 18.77 -3.54 -17.37
C THR A 353 18.72 -2.62 -16.16
N THR A 354 17.63 -2.65 -15.39
CA THR A 354 17.41 -1.75 -14.26
C THR A 354 18.03 -2.25 -12.96
N SER A 355 18.43 -3.52 -12.86
CA SER A 355 19.11 -4.08 -11.68
C SER A 355 20.45 -3.42 -11.34
N ARG A 356 20.99 -2.63 -12.28
CA ARG A 356 22.23 -1.86 -12.12
C ARG A 356 21.98 -0.41 -11.71
N MET A 357 20.73 0.01 -11.55
CA MET A 357 20.39 1.36 -11.14
C MET A 357 20.75 1.59 -9.68
N ASP A 358 21.30 2.77 -9.39
CA ASP A 358 21.44 3.22 -8.02
C ASP A 358 20.06 3.37 -7.37
N ASN A 359 19.96 3.04 -6.08
CA ASN A 359 18.72 3.09 -5.28
C ASN A 359 17.62 2.07 -5.66
N LEU A 360 17.92 1.06 -6.48
CA LEU A 360 16.98 0.00 -6.83
C LEU A 360 17.55 -1.39 -6.56
N GLU A 361 16.86 -2.18 -5.74
CA GLU A 361 17.22 -3.59 -5.50
C GLU A 361 16.06 -4.52 -5.84
N TYR A 362 16.37 -5.68 -6.43
CA TYR A 362 15.38 -6.72 -6.75
C TYR A 362 15.57 -7.95 -5.89
N PHE A 363 14.47 -8.50 -5.38
CA PHE A 363 14.45 -9.70 -4.56
C PHE A 363 13.41 -10.70 -5.05
N ALA A 364 13.72 -11.99 -4.93
CA ALA A 364 12.81 -13.09 -5.21
C ALA A 364 12.49 -13.85 -3.92
N TYR A 365 11.22 -13.89 -3.50
CA TYR A 365 10.84 -14.64 -2.31
C TYR A 365 10.80 -16.13 -2.61
N THR A 366 11.82 -16.86 -2.14
CA THR A 366 12.02 -18.27 -2.52
C THR A 366 10.87 -19.19 -2.12
N PRO A 367 10.16 -19.02 -0.98
CA PRO A 367 9.03 -19.88 -0.66
C PRO A 367 7.92 -19.83 -1.71
N SER A 368 7.65 -18.66 -2.32
CA SER A 368 6.67 -18.54 -3.40
C SER A 368 7.06 -19.34 -4.66
N SER A 369 8.36 -19.33 -5.01
CA SER A 369 8.87 -20.13 -6.11
C SER A 369 8.82 -21.64 -5.81
N GLN A 370 9.16 -22.02 -4.57
CA GLN A 370 9.15 -23.42 -4.12
C GLN A 370 7.73 -24.00 -4.11
N GLU A 371 6.75 -23.25 -3.60
CA GLU A 371 5.34 -23.66 -3.59
C GLU A 371 4.80 -23.95 -5.00
N ARG A 372 5.30 -23.22 -6.00
CA ARG A 372 4.93 -23.37 -7.42
C ARG A 372 5.80 -24.38 -8.17
N GLY A 373 6.85 -24.92 -7.55
CA GLY A 373 7.79 -25.83 -8.21
C GLY A 373 8.59 -25.19 -9.35
N ILE A 374 8.82 -23.88 -9.30
CA ILE A 374 9.53 -23.13 -10.35
C ILE A 374 10.92 -22.70 -9.88
N ALA A 375 11.87 -22.71 -10.82
CA ALA A 375 13.20 -22.15 -10.64
C ALA A 375 13.29 -20.77 -11.32
N GLY A 376 13.95 -19.81 -10.67
CA GLY A 376 14.24 -18.52 -11.29
C GLY A 376 15.20 -18.68 -12.47
N ASN A 377 15.13 -17.76 -13.43
CA ASN A 377 16.03 -17.71 -14.57
C ASN A 377 17.46 -17.43 -14.08
N ALA A 378 18.38 -18.37 -14.34
CA ALA A 378 19.78 -18.27 -13.93
C ALA A 378 20.54 -17.07 -14.55
N LEU A 379 20.00 -16.48 -15.62
CA LEU A 379 20.57 -15.30 -16.26
C LEU A 379 20.29 -14.01 -15.47
N MET A 380 19.23 -14.00 -14.65
CA MET A 380 18.81 -12.84 -13.85
C MET A 380 19.66 -12.64 -12.58
N LYS A 381 20.96 -12.38 -12.76
CA LYS A 381 21.93 -12.21 -11.67
C LYS A 381 21.66 -10.98 -10.78
N GLY A 382 20.89 -10.02 -11.29
CA GLY A 382 20.50 -8.81 -10.56
C GLY A 382 19.39 -9.00 -9.53
N VAL A 383 18.81 -10.20 -9.43
CA VAL A 383 17.72 -10.50 -8.49
C VAL A 383 18.21 -11.41 -7.37
N CYS A 384 18.11 -10.94 -6.13
CA CYS A 384 18.60 -11.67 -4.97
C CYS A 384 17.51 -12.60 -4.38
N PRO A 385 17.73 -13.92 -4.28
CA PRO A 385 16.78 -14.81 -3.62
C PRO A 385 16.75 -14.55 -2.11
N ILE A 386 15.55 -14.52 -1.52
CA ILE A 386 15.35 -14.25 -0.09
C ILE A 386 14.40 -15.25 0.58
N HIS A 387 14.73 -15.57 1.83
CA HIS A 387 13.95 -16.41 2.75
C HIS A 387 13.14 -15.55 3.74
N PRO A 388 12.21 -16.12 4.54
CA PRO A 388 11.33 -15.35 5.43
C PRO A 388 12.03 -14.33 6.34
N ASN A 389 13.19 -14.68 6.93
CA ASN A 389 13.96 -13.76 7.76
C ASN A 389 14.44 -12.53 6.99
N LYS A 390 14.90 -12.72 5.74
CA LYS A 390 15.39 -11.63 4.90
C LYS A 390 14.23 -10.80 4.35
N LEU A 391 13.07 -11.42 4.07
CA LEU A 391 11.83 -10.69 3.78
C LEU A 391 11.46 -9.75 4.93
N GLY A 392 11.52 -10.23 6.18
CA GLY A 392 11.29 -9.41 7.36
C GLY A 392 12.23 -8.20 7.44
N GLN A 393 13.53 -8.40 7.17
CA GLN A 393 14.48 -7.30 7.08
C GLN A 393 14.13 -6.30 5.97
N VAL A 394 13.78 -6.78 4.77
CA VAL A 394 13.45 -5.92 3.63
C VAL A 394 12.19 -5.09 3.93
N ILE A 395 11.14 -5.70 4.48
CA ILE A 395 9.86 -5.03 4.73
C ILE A 395 9.91 -4.10 5.96
N LEU A 396 10.67 -4.42 6.99
CA LEU A 396 10.61 -3.72 8.29
C LEU A 396 11.77 -2.76 8.55
N LEU A 397 12.90 -2.91 7.84
CA LEU A 397 14.09 -2.08 8.04
C LEU A 397 14.46 -1.36 6.74
N PRO A 398 14.96 -0.11 6.82
CA PRO A 398 15.47 0.59 5.65
C PRO A 398 16.70 -0.11 5.05
N PRO A 399 17.05 0.19 3.78
CA PRO A 399 18.28 -0.31 3.20
C PRO A 399 19.50 0.10 4.04
N PRO A 400 20.56 -0.73 4.12
CA PRO A 400 21.77 -0.40 4.88
C PRO A 400 22.37 0.94 4.46
N GLY A 401 22.74 1.78 5.43
CA GLY A 401 23.33 3.10 5.16
C GLY A 401 22.33 4.18 4.76
N VAL A 402 21.05 3.85 4.61
CA VAL A 402 19.99 4.84 4.31
C VAL A 402 19.32 5.28 5.60
N ASP A 403 19.34 6.58 5.86
CA ASP A 403 18.73 7.19 7.04
C ASP A 403 17.36 7.77 6.70
N VAL A 404 16.30 7.05 7.09
CA VAL A 404 14.89 7.44 6.86
C VAL A 404 14.09 7.34 8.14
N ASP A 405 13.04 8.16 8.26
CA ASP A 405 12.13 8.11 9.42
C ASP A 405 10.93 7.18 9.18
N GLN A 406 10.66 6.86 7.91
CA GLN A 406 9.54 6.05 7.47
C GLN A 406 9.94 5.14 6.31
N GLN A 407 9.39 3.93 6.35
CA GLN A 407 9.36 3.02 5.22
C GLN A 407 7.92 2.77 4.78
N ARG A 408 7.68 2.87 3.47
CA ARG A 408 6.41 2.50 2.84
C ARG A 408 6.54 1.15 2.16
N VAL A 409 5.49 0.36 2.20
CA VAL A 409 5.41 -0.90 1.46
C VAL A 409 4.10 -0.89 0.70
N LEU A 410 4.14 -1.09 -0.61
CA LEU A 410 2.97 -1.13 -1.48
C LEU A 410 2.91 -2.49 -2.14
N ALA A 411 1.79 -3.19 -2.07
CA ALA A 411 1.58 -4.36 -2.90
C ALA A 411 0.92 -3.94 -4.21
N PHE A 412 1.47 -4.46 -5.30
CA PHE A 412 1.00 -4.32 -6.66
C PHE A 412 0.49 -5.65 -7.16
#